data_AF-A0AA97A0J6-F1
#
_entry.id   AF-A0AA97A0J6-F1
#
_cell.length_a   1.000
_cell.length_b   1.000
_cell.length_c   1.000
_cell.angle_alpha   90.00
_cell.angle_beta   90.00
_cell.angle_gamma   90.00
#
_symmetry.space_group_name_H-M   'P 1'
#
loop_
_entity.id
_entity.type
_entity.pdbx_description
1 polymer ?
#
loop_
_entity_poly.entity_id
_entity_poly.type
_entity_poly.pdbx_seq_one_letter_code
_entity_poly.pdbx_strand_id
1 'polypeptide(L)'
;MAENSGAVLVAITGFPDYYSRFGFFKGKEVGIRYQADPEADYFLVKLFRPEALAGRDWWFTDPPGYTVDQSVLEEFDKTFPYKEKLVLPGQLGQ
;
A
#
# COMPACT_ATOMS: atom_id res chain seq x y z
N MET A 1 -17.93 -2.23 8.14
CA MET A 1 -16.78 -1.30 8.04
C MET A 1 -15.60 -1.89 8.79
N ALA A 2 -14.36 -1.64 8.34
CA ALA A 2 -13.15 -2.25 8.93
C ALA A 2 -13.02 -2.02 10.45
N GLU A 3 -13.46 -0.85 10.93
CA GLU A 3 -13.53 -0.49 12.35
C GLU A 3 -14.26 -1.53 13.22
N ASN A 4 -15.32 -2.16 12.70
CA ASN A 4 -16.14 -3.14 13.43
C ASN A 4 -15.70 -4.59 13.21
N SER A 5 -14.58 -4.82 12.50
CA SER A 5 -14.10 -6.17 12.17
C SER A 5 -13.06 -6.73 13.15
N GLY A 6 -12.66 -5.95 14.15
CA GLY A 6 -11.55 -6.29 15.04
C GLY A 6 -10.18 -5.84 14.54
N ALA A 7 -10.09 -5.21 13.38
CA ALA A 7 -8.87 -4.56 12.90
C ALA A 7 -8.42 -3.46 13.88
N VAL A 8 -7.10 -3.38 14.11
CA VAL A 8 -6.48 -2.35 14.98
C VAL A 8 -6.15 -1.07 14.22
N LEU A 9 -5.90 -1.19 12.91
CA LEU A 9 -5.62 -0.11 11.98
C LEU A 9 -5.98 -0.52 10.55
N VAL A 10 -5.99 0.45 9.65
CA VAL A 10 -5.91 0.25 8.19
C VAL A 10 -4.66 0.95 7.68
N ALA A 11 -3.90 0.29 6.81
CA ALA A 11 -2.76 0.85 6.11
C ALA A 11 -3.05 0.95 4.60
N ILE A 12 -2.61 2.02 3.96
CA ILE A 12 -2.72 2.25 2.50
C ILE A 12 -1.46 2.94 1.99
N THR A 13 -1.23 2.86 0.67
CA THR A 13 -0.26 3.69 -0.05
C THR A 13 -1.00 4.71 -0.90
N GLY A 14 -0.73 6.01 -0.75
CA GLY A 14 -1.46 7.04 -1.49
C GLY A 14 -0.95 8.46 -1.25
N PHE A 15 -1.68 9.44 -1.78
CA PHE A 15 -1.32 10.86 -1.66
C PHE A 15 -1.79 11.44 -0.32
N PRO A 16 -0.90 11.90 0.57
CA PRO A 16 -1.25 12.33 1.93
C PRO A 16 -2.33 13.41 1.97
N ASP A 17 -2.21 14.44 1.13
CA ASP A 17 -3.13 15.59 1.15
C ASP A 17 -4.56 15.19 0.75
N TYR A 18 -4.72 14.13 -0.05
CA TYR A 18 -6.02 13.62 -0.43
C TYR A 18 -6.65 12.74 0.66
N TYR A 19 -5.86 11.88 1.31
CA TYR A 19 -6.39 10.90 2.27
C TYR A 19 -6.48 11.43 3.70
N SER A 20 -5.78 12.51 4.04
CA SER A 20 -5.86 13.17 5.35
C SER A 20 -7.30 13.52 5.75
N ARG A 21 -8.13 13.92 4.79
CA ARG A 21 -9.57 14.22 4.99
C ARG A 21 -10.40 13.03 5.49
N PHE A 22 -9.88 11.81 5.39
CA PHE A 22 -10.53 10.58 5.86
C PHE A 22 -9.93 10.07 7.19
N GLY A 23 -9.06 10.84 7.83
CA GLY A 23 -8.41 10.49 9.10
C GLY A 23 -7.19 9.59 8.95
N PHE A 24 -6.52 9.62 7.79
CA PHE A 24 -5.24 8.96 7.58
C PHE A 24 -4.08 9.92 7.90
N PHE A 25 -3.00 9.37 8.46
CA PHE A 25 -1.77 10.07 8.78
C PHE A 25 -0.58 9.30 8.20
N LYS A 26 0.59 9.94 8.06
CA LYS A 26 1.80 9.21 7.64
C LYS A 26 2.15 8.20 8.73
N GLY A 27 2.39 6.95 8.36
CA GLY A 27 2.66 5.89 9.34
C GLY A 27 3.82 6.23 10.28
N LYS A 28 4.90 6.81 9.75
CA LYS A 28 6.09 7.19 10.52
C LYS A 28 5.82 8.23 11.60
N GLU A 29 4.79 9.07 11.45
CA GLU A 29 4.41 10.08 12.46
C GLU A 29 3.77 9.45 13.70
N VAL A 30 3.25 8.22 13.58
CA VAL A 30 2.62 7.47 14.67
C VAL A 30 3.40 6.20 15.04
N GLY A 31 4.67 6.13 14.66
CA GLY A 31 5.56 5.02 15.02
C GLY A 31 5.33 3.72 14.22
N ILE A 32 4.66 3.78 13.06
CA ILE A 32 4.41 2.61 12.20
C ILE A 32 5.11 2.80 10.85
N ARG A 33 6.24 2.12 10.63
CA ARG A 33 7.04 2.28 9.41
C ARG A 33 6.78 1.17 8.40
N TYR A 34 6.83 1.51 7.13
CA TYR A 34 6.78 0.53 6.06
C TYR A 34 8.15 -0.12 5.88
N GLN A 35 8.22 -1.45 5.87
CA GLN A 35 9.50 -2.16 5.85
C GLN A 35 10.29 -1.94 4.55
N ALA A 36 9.61 -1.88 3.40
CA ALA A 36 10.29 -1.71 2.12
C ALA A 36 10.79 -0.27 1.88
N ASP A 37 10.16 0.71 2.53
CA ASP A 37 10.53 2.12 2.46
C ASP A 37 10.20 2.82 3.79
N PRO A 38 11.13 2.81 4.77
CA PRO A 38 10.89 3.34 6.11
C PRO A 38 10.55 4.84 6.16
N GLU A 39 10.94 5.59 5.13
CA GLU A 39 10.73 7.04 5.03
C GLU A 39 9.54 7.42 4.15
N ALA A 40 8.78 6.43 3.66
CA ALA A 40 7.64 6.60 2.77
C ALA A 40 6.57 7.57 3.32
N ASP A 41 6.52 8.78 2.77
CA ASP A 41 5.46 9.74 3.05
C ASP A 41 4.11 9.28 2.48
N TYR A 42 4.13 8.42 1.45
CA TYR A 42 2.92 7.85 0.84
C TYR A 42 2.35 6.67 1.64
N PHE A 43 3.06 6.16 2.65
CA PHE A 43 2.54 5.10 3.52
C PHE A 43 1.69 5.72 4.63
N LEU A 44 0.39 5.46 4.58
CA LEU A 44 -0.60 6.09 5.43
C LEU A 44 -1.33 5.08 6.29
N VAL A 45 -1.64 5.46 7.52
CA VAL A 45 -2.40 4.63 8.47
C VAL A 45 -3.58 5.38 9.07
N LYS A 46 -4.67 4.65 9.32
CA LYS A 46 -5.79 5.09 10.16
C LYS A 46 -5.91 4.13 11.33
N LEU A 47 -5.77 4.64 12.55
CA LEU A 47 -5.80 3.83 13.77
C LEU A 47 -7.24 3.70 14.28
N PHE A 48 -7.62 2.49 14.68
CA PHE A 48 -8.92 2.23 15.33
C PHE A 48 -8.77 1.92 16.82
N ARG A 49 -7.62 1.36 17.20
CA ARG A 49 -7.28 0.97 18.58
C ARG A 49 -5.85 1.44 18.91
N PRO A 50 -5.60 2.75 19.04
CA PRO A 50 -4.26 3.28 19.28
C PRO A 50 -3.59 2.70 20.54
N GLU A 51 -4.39 2.35 21.56
CA GLU A 51 -3.93 1.70 22.78
C GLU A 51 -3.27 0.34 22.55
N ALA A 52 -3.68 -0.39 21.51
CA ALA A 52 -3.08 -1.68 21.16
C ALA A 52 -1.68 -1.54 20.54
N LEU A 53 -1.31 -0.33 20.11
CA LEU A 53 -0.06 -0.02 19.42
C LEU A 53 0.87 0.87 20.25
N ALA A 54 0.42 1.32 21.41
CA ALA A 54 1.14 2.27 22.25
C ALA A 54 2.45 1.71 22.81
N GLY A 55 3.44 2.59 23.00
CA GLY A 55 4.68 2.29 23.75
C GLY A 55 5.78 1.57 22.96
N ARG A 56 5.61 1.37 21.65
CA ARG A 56 6.66 0.80 20.79
C ARG A 56 6.50 1.20 19.32
N ASP A 57 7.59 1.08 18.58
CA ASP A 57 7.58 1.22 17.12
C ASP A 57 7.17 -0.10 16.46
N TRP A 58 6.50 0.03 15.31
CA TRP A 58 5.97 -1.08 14.53
C TRP A 58 6.45 -1.02 13.09
N TRP A 59 6.53 -2.20 12.48
CA TRP A 59 6.85 -2.36 11.06
C TRP A 59 5.69 -3.02 10.33
N PHE A 60 5.22 -2.37 9.28
CA PHE A 60 4.29 -2.96 8.32
C PHE A 60 5.09 -3.67 7.23
N THR A 61 4.77 -4.94 7.02
CA THR A 61 5.35 -5.78 5.98
C THR A 61 4.25 -6.17 5.01
N ASP A 62 4.53 -6.13 3.72
CA ASP A 62 3.55 -6.62 2.75
C ASP A 62 3.18 -8.08 3.05
N PRO A 63 1.90 -8.46 2.86
CA PRO A 63 1.51 -9.85 3.01
C PRO A 63 2.33 -10.75 2.10
N PRO A 64 2.67 -11.99 2.50
CA PRO A 64 3.49 -12.88 1.68
C PRO A 64 2.96 -13.10 0.25
N GLY A 65 1.64 -13.01 0.04
CA GLY A 65 1.00 -13.13 -1.28
C GLY A 65 1.28 -11.97 -2.25
N TYR A 66 1.94 -10.89 -1.80
CA TYR A 66 2.39 -9.79 -2.66
C TYR A 66 3.78 -10.06 -3.26
N THR A 67 4.48 -11.08 -2.78
CA THR A 67 5.74 -11.54 -3.36
C THR A 67 5.44 -12.65 -4.36
N VAL A 68 5.97 -12.51 -5.58
CA VAL A 68 5.87 -13.53 -6.64
C VAL A 68 7.26 -14.00 -7.01
N ASP A 69 7.38 -15.28 -7.37
CA ASP A 69 8.60 -15.79 -7.99
C ASP A 69 8.72 -15.21 -9.41
N GLN A 70 9.78 -14.45 -9.64
CA GLN A 70 10.00 -13.76 -10.91
C GLN A 70 10.09 -14.73 -12.10
N SER A 71 10.66 -15.92 -11.92
CA SER A 71 10.77 -16.92 -12.99
C SER A 71 9.40 -17.52 -13.34
N VAL A 72 8.54 -17.73 -12.33
CA VAL A 72 7.16 -18.20 -12.53
C VAL A 72 6.33 -17.12 -13.22
N LEU A 73 6.49 -15.86 -12.81
CA LEU A 73 5.81 -14.72 -13.44
C LEU A 73 6.20 -14.60 -14.92
N GLU A 74 7.50 -14.67 -15.23
CA GLU A 74 7.99 -14.58 -16.61
C GLU A 74 7.48 -15.73 -17.49
N GLU A 75 7.39 -16.96 -16.96
CA GLU A 75 6.85 -18.09 -17.70
C GLU A 75 5.34 -17.97 -17.91
N PHE A 76 4.61 -17.48 -16.90
CA PHE A 76 3.19 -17.17 -17.02
C PHE A 76 2.94 -16.07 -18.06
N ASP A 77 3.75 -15.01 -18.08
CA ASP A 77 3.59 -13.90 -19.02
C ASP A 77 3.77 -14.31 -20.48
N LYS A 78 4.63 -15.30 -20.76
CA LYS A 78 4.80 -15.89 -22.11
C LYS A 78 3.52 -16.56 -22.64
N THR A 79 2.58 -16.92 -21.77
CA THR A 79 1.31 -17.54 -22.19
C THR A 79 0.33 -16.53 -22.80
N PHE A 80 0.53 -15.23 -22.57
CA PHE A 80 -0.31 -14.21 -23.19
C PHE A 80 0.05 -14.02 -24.67
N PRO A 81 -0.94 -13.83 -25.55
CA PRO A 81 -0.66 -13.42 -26.93
C PRO A 81 0.04 -12.05 -26.95
N TYR A 82 0.90 -11.84 -27.94
CA TYR A 82 1.55 -10.55 -28.17
C TYR A 82 0.50 -9.42 -28.23
N LYS A 83 0.75 -8.33 -27.48
CA LYS A 83 -0.09 -7.12 -27.50
C LYS A 83 0.68 -5.98 -28.14
N GLU A 84 0.12 -5.40 -29.19
CA GLU A 84 0.66 -4.19 -29.81
C GLU A 84 0.41 -2.98 -28.90
N LYS A 85 1.46 -2.19 -28.64
CA LYS A 85 1.34 -0.95 -27.87
C LYS A 85 0.75 0.14 -28.76
N LEU A 86 -0.56 0.33 -28.68
CA LEU A 86 -1.28 1.39 -29.39
C LEU A 86 -1.26 2.71 -28.62
N VAL A 87 -1.37 3.82 -29.36
CA VAL A 87 -1.73 5.14 -28.82
C VAL A 87 -3.13 5.47 -29.34
N LEU A 88 -4.11 5.44 -28.45
CA LEU A 88 -5.52 5.66 -28.74
C LEU A 88 -5.93 7.11 -28.41
N PRO A 89 -6.93 7.66 -29.13
CA PRO A 89 -7.50 8.96 -28.78
C PRO A 89 -7.95 8.98 -27.32
N GLY A 90 -7.43 9.94 -26.53
CA GLY A 90 -7.77 10.12 -25.11
C GLY A 90 -6.75 9.58 -24.10
N GLN A 91 -5.64 8.96 -24.53
CA GLN A 91 -4.53 8.67 -23.61
C GLN A 91 -3.79 9.97 -23.25
N LEU A 92 -3.58 10.21 -21.95
CA LEU A 92 -2.85 11.36 -21.43
C LEU A 92 -1.35 11.18 -21.70
N GLY A 93 -0.76 12.06 -22.51
CA GLY A 93 0.67 12.04 -22.83
C GLY A 93 1.03 12.37 -24.27
N GLN A 94 0.36 13.36 -24.88
CA GLN A 94 0.92 14.05 -26.06
C GLN A 94 2.05 14.98 -25.61
#